data_AF-A0A957H1K7-F1
#
_entry.id   AF-A0A957H1K7-F1
#
_cell.length_a   1.000
_cell.length_b   1.000
_cell.length_c   1.000
_cell.angle_alpha   90.00
_cell.angle_beta   90.00
_cell.angle_gamma   90.00
#
_symmetry.space_group_name_H-M   'P 1'
#
loop_
_entity.id
_entity.type
_entity.pdbx_description
1 polymer ?
#
loop_
_entity_poly.entity_id
_entity_poly.type
_entity_poly.pdbx_seq_one_letter_code
_entity_poly.pdbx_strand_id
1 'polypeptide(L)'
;VVGQAGNAAEAQQLAAELQPDLVLLDIRMNGTSGLDCIPSLREQRAELKILMLTMYDDEMFLRTALQAGASGYFLKGSDSKELVRAIHAVMANELYLSPRLNQELVNMYRSGTDLTTN
;
A
#
# COMPACT_ATOMS: atom_id res chain seq x y z
N VAL A 1 -16.41 -4.28 -4.06
CA VAL A 1 -15.51 -3.49 -4.95
C VAL A 1 -16.35 -2.41 -5.57
N VAL A 2 -15.93 -1.14 -5.52
CA VAL A 2 -16.71 0.00 -6.05
C VAL A 2 -16.19 0.50 -7.40
N GLY A 3 -14.94 0.20 -7.74
CA GLY A 3 -14.31 0.54 -9.04
C GLY A 3 -13.04 -0.27 -9.25
N GLN A 4 -12.53 -0.26 -10.49
CA GLN A 4 -11.29 -0.91 -10.89
C GLN A 4 -10.57 -0.02 -11.90
N ALA A 5 -9.26 0.15 -11.71
CA ALA A 5 -8.40 0.94 -12.60
C ALA A 5 -7.25 0.07 -13.14
N GLY A 6 -6.81 0.35 -14.37
CA GLY A 6 -5.67 -0.29 -15.01
C GLY A 6 -4.36 0.51 -14.96
N ASN A 7 -4.40 1.78 -14.53
CA ASN A 7 -3.25 2.67 -14.44
C ASN A 7 -3.45 3.78 -13.38
N ALA A 8 -2.39 4.55 -13.13
CA ALA A 8 -2.35 5.62 -12.13
C ALA A 8 -3.43 6.71 -12.34
N ALA A 9 -3.60 7.19 -13.58
CA ALA A 9 -4.52 8.28 -13.88
C ALA A 9 -5.99 7.86 -13.66
N GLU A 10 -6.34 6.65 -14.12
CA GLU A 10 -7.67 6.08 -13.90
C GLU A 10 -7.94 5.82 -12.41
N ALA A 11 -6.93 5.36 -11.65
CA ALA A 11 -7.06 5.14 -10.21
C ALA A 11 -7.35 6.46 -9.46
N GLN A 12 -6.67 7.54 -9.82
CA GLN A 12 -6.90 8.87 -9.25
C GLN A 12 -8.30 9.40 -9.58
N GLN A 13 -8.73 9.26 -10.84
CA GLN A 13 -10.06 9.69 -11.25
C GLN A 13 -11.16 8.93 -10.49
N LEU A 14 -11.08 7.60 -10.47
CA LEU A 14 -12.08 6.76 -9.78
C LEU A 14 -12.06 6.96 -8.27
N ALA A 15 -10.89 7.21 -7.66
CA ALA A 15 -10.81 7.51 -6.23
C ALA A 15 -11.54 8.82 -5.89
N ALA A 16 -11.41 9.85 -6.73
CA ALA A 16 -12.12 11.11 -6.55
C ALA A 16 -13.64 10.97 -6.75
N GLU A 17 -14.07 10.21 -7.76
CA GLU A 17 -15.49 10.02 -8.10
C GLU A 17 -16.22 9.11 -7.10
N LEU A 18 -15.60 7.99 -6.72
CA LEU A 18 -16.25 6.93 -5.93
C LEU A 18 -15.99 7.05 -4.43
N GLN A 19 -15.03 7.88 -4.03
CA GLN A 19 -14.66 8.12 -2.64
C GLN A 19 -14.48 6.83 -1.81
N PRO A 20 -13.70 5.84 -2.30
CA PRO A 20 -13.54 4.57 -1.58
C PRO A 20 -12.84 4.79 -0.24
N ASP A 21 -13.12 3.95 0.76
CA ASP A 21 -12.41 3.97 2.04
C ASP A 21 -11.02 3.33 1.96
N LEU A 22 -10.84 2.40 1.02
CA LEU A 22 -9.60 1.66 0.82
C LEU A 22 -9.35 1.41 -0.67
N VAL A 23 -8.10 1.59 -1.09
CA VAL A 23 -7.58 1.20 -2.40
C VAL A 23 -6.61 0.04 -2.24
N LEU A 24 -6.82 -1.01 -3.03
CA LEU A 24 -5.85 -2.07 -3.27
C LEU A 24 -5.00 -1.67 -4.47
N LEU A 25 -3.70 -1.50 -4.27
CA LEU A 25 -2.82 -0.88 -5.26
C LEU A 25 -1.67 -1.80 -5.65
N ASP A 26 -1.58 -2.16 -6.93
CA ASP A 26 -0.48 -2.96 -7.44
C ASP A 26 0.81 -2.14 -7.56
N ILE A 27 1.96 -2.68 -7.16
CA ILE A 27 3.24 -1.99 -7.40
C ILE A 27 3.53 -1.87 -8.90
N ARG A 28 3.19 -2.88 -9.71
CA ARG A 28 3.37 -2.80 -11.16
C ARG A 28 2.03 -2.72 -11.86
N MET A 29 1.74 -1.55 -12.41
CA MET A 29 0.60 -1.32 -13.30
C MET A 29 1.11 -0.99 -14.70
N ASN A 30 0.28 -1.15 -15.74
CA ASN A 30 0.64 -1.02 -17.16
C ASN A 30 1.45 0.26 -17.48
N GLY A 31 2.78 0.19 -17.39
CA GLY A 31 3.70 1.31 -17.65
C GLY A 31 3.91 2.31 -16.49
N THR A 32 3.32 2.11 -15.31
CA THR A 32 3.46 3.01 -14.15
C THR A 32 3.67 2.23 -12.85
N SER A 33 4.47 2.78 -11.92
CA SER A 33 4.58 2.22 -10.58
C SER A 33 3.38 2.64 -9.74
N GLY A 34 2.77 1.69 -9.01
CA GLY A 34 1.73 2.02 -8.03
C GLY A 34 2.25 2.92 -6.90
N LEU A 35 3.54 2.85 -6.60
CA LEU A 35 4.15 3.73 -5.59
C LEU A 35 3.98 5.21 -5.96
N ASP A 36 4.06 5.53 -7.25
CA ASP A 36 3.93 6.90 -7.76
C ASP A 36 2.49 7.43 -7.61
N CYS A 37 1.51 6.55 -7.41
CA CYS A 37 0.12 6.95 -7.22
C CYS A 37 -0.18 7.41 -5.79
N ILE A 38 0.60 6.91 -4.82
CA ILE A 38 0.30 7.10 -3.39
C ILE A 38 0.28 8.59 -3.01
N PRO A 39 1.27 9.44 -3.39
CA PRO A 39 1.26 10.85 -3.01
C PRO A 39 0.01 11.57 -3.50
N SER A 40 -0.36 11.41 -4.78
CA SER A 40 -1.54 12.06 -5.35
C SER A 40 -2.86 11.56 -4.75
N LEU A 41 -2.96 10.25 -4.44
CA LEU A 41 -4.11 9.69 -3.76
C LEU A 41 -4.26 10.25 -2.32
N ARG A 42 -3.12 10.45 -1.63
CA ARG A 42 -3.09 11.08 -0.30
C ARG A 42 -3.42 12.58 -0.36
N GLU A 43 -2.95 13.29 -1.38
CA GLU A 43 -3.32 14.69 -1.61
C GLU A 43 -4.82 14.88 -1.84
N GLN A 44 -5.45 13.95 -2.58
CA GLN A 44 -6.91 13.96 -2.79
C GLN A 44 -7.69 13.64 -1.52
N ARG A 45 -7.24 12.65 -0.74
CA ARG A 45 -7.87 12.26 0.53
C ARG A 45 -6.84 11.72 1.51
N ALA A 46 -6.47 12.53 2.49
CA ALA A 46 -5.48 12.18 3.49
C ALA A 46 -5.85 10.92 4.30
N GLU A 47 -7.15 10.65 4.50
CA GLU A 47 -7.64 9.47 5.24
C GLU A 47 -7.77 8.20 4.39
N LEU A 48 -7.54 8.27 3.06
CA LEU A 48 -7.67 7.13 2.18
C LEU A 48 -6.69 6.03 2.58
N LYS A 49 -7.21 4.83 2.84
CA LYS A 49 -6.37 3.68 3.16
C LYS A 49 -5.81 3.08 1.88
N ILE A 50 -4.50 2.87 1.85
CA ILE A 50 -3.81 2.33 0.68
C ILE A 50 -3.12 1.04 1.09
N LEU A 51 -3.59 -0.10 0.59
CA LEU A 51 -2.98 -1.41 0.82
C LEU A 51 -2.28 -1.86 -0.46
N MET A 52 -0.94 -1.92 -0.41
CA MET A 52 -0.15 -2.39 -1.53
C MET A 52 -0.35 -3.88 -1.77
N LEU A 53 -0.54 -4.28 -3.02
CA LEU A 53 -0.63 -5.66 -3.49
C LEU A 53 0.55 -5.96 -4.42
N THR A 54 1.46 -6.86 -4.05
CA THR A 54 2.70 -7.00 -4.82
C THR A 54 3.32 -8.37 -4.70
N MET A 55 4.07 -8.78 -5.72
CA MET A 55 4.90 -10.00 -5.67
C MET A 55 6.29 -9.74 -5.09
N TYR A 56 6.66 -8.47 -4.86
CA TYR A 56 7.98 -8.05 -4.42
C TYR A 56 8.05 -7.98 -2.90
N ASP A 57 9.00 -8.72 -2.32
CA ASP A 57 9.26 -8.76 -0.89
C ASP A 57 10.54 -8.02 -0.48
N ASP A 58 11.11 -7.18 -1.35
CA ASP A 58 12.31 -6.42 -1.02
C ASP A 58 12.06 -5.21 -0.11
N GLU A 59 13.09 -4.92 0.68
CA GLU A 59 13.14 -3.83 1.65
C GLU A 59 12.89 -2.46 1.00
N MET A 60 13.40 -2.24 -0.22
CA MET A 60 13.36 -0.92 -0.87
C MET A 60 11.92 -0.52 -1.23
N PHE A 61 11.15 -1.42 -1.84
CA PHE A 61 9.74 -1.14 -2.12
C PHE A 61 8.89 -1.04 -0.87
N LEU A 62 9.15 -1.88 0.14
CA LEU A 62 8.47 -1.78 1.43
C LEU A 62 8.70 -0.40 2.06
N ARG A 63 9.96 0.04 2.17
CA ARG A 63 10.34 1.37 2.68
C ARG A 63 9.65 2.48 1.90
N THR A 64 9.75 2.43 0.58
CA THR A 64 9.21 3.47 -0.30
C THR A 64 7.70 3.58 -0.17
N ALA A 65 7.00 2.44 -0.13
CA ALA A 65 5.55 2.40 0.06
C ALA A 65 5.14 3.02 1.40
N LEU A 66 5.80 2.62 2.50
CA LEU A 66 5.48 3.14 3.83
C LEU A 66 5.78 4.64 3.93
N GLN A 67 6.92 5.10 3.41
CA GLN A 67 7.27 6.53 3.39
C GLN A 67 6.32 7.37 2.54
N ALA A 68 5.81 6.81 1.43
CA ALA A 68 4.81 7.47 0.61
C ALA A 68 3.41 7.51 1.28
N GLY A 69 3.23 6.77 2.38
CA GLY A 69 1.98 6.72 3.13
C GLY A 69 1.09 5.53 2.78
N ALA A 70 1.64 4.37 2.42
CA ALA A 70 0.85 3.14 2.39
C ALA A 70 0.39 2.76 3.81
N SER A 71 -0.86 2.34 3.93
CA SER A 71 -1.45 1.81 5.17
C SER A 71 -1.14 0.33 5.41
N GLY A 72 -0.63 -0.37 4.39
CA GLY A 72 -0.18 -1.76 4.52
C GLY A 72 0.47 -2.29 3.26
N TYR A 73 1.07 -3.48 3.38
CA TYR A 73 1.81 -4.13 2.32
C TYR A 73 1.53 -5.65 2.31
N PHE A 74 0.89 -6.11 1.24
CA PHE A 74 0.42 -7.48 1.07
C PHE A 74 1.14 -8.18 -0.09
N LEU A 75 1.72 -9.35 0.21
CA LEU A 75 2.37 -10.19 -0.79
C LEU A 75 1.36 -11.07 -1.53
N LYS A 76 1.26 -10.84 -2.83
CA LYS A 76 0.53 -11.69 -3.79
C LYS A 76 1.09 -13.11 -3.73
N GLY A 77 0.19 -14.09 -3.72
CA GLY A 77 0.53 -15.50 -3.50
C GLY A 77 0.19 -15.99 -2.10
N SER A 78 -0.11 -15.09 -1.17
CA SER A 78 -0.72 -15.45 0.12
C SER A 78 -2.19 -15.84 -0.05
N ASP A 79 -2.77 -16.55 0.93
CA ASP A 79 -4.16 -17.01 0.89
C ASP A 79 -5.15 -15.83 0.78
N SER A 80 -6.25 -16.01 0.04
CA SER A 80 -7.34 -15.02 -0.04
C SER A 80 -7.91 -14.67 1.33
N LYS A 81 -7.94 -15.61 2.28
CA LYS A 81 -8.34 -15.30 3.67
C LYS A 81 -7.38 -14.32 4.34
N GLU A 82 -6.12 -14.35 3.97
CA GLU A 82 -5.11 -13.43 4.47
C GLU A 82 -5.30 -12.04 3.91
N LEU A 83 -5.66 -11.91 2.63
CA LEU A 83 -6.02 -10.62 2.05
C LEU A 83 -7.21 -9.99 2.78
N VAL A 84 -8.24 -10.79 3.11
CA VAL A 84 -9.39 -10.31 3.90
C VAL A 84 -8.94 -9.82 5.28
N ARG A 85 -8.04 -10.54 5.96
CA ARG A 85 -7.45 -10.08 7.24
C ARG A 85 -6.69 -8.76 7.08
N ALA A 86 -5.89 -8.64 6.02
CA ALA A 86 -5.14 -7.43 5.72
C ALA A 86 -6.05 -6.21 5.53
N ILE A 87 -7.13 -6.38 4.76
CA ILE A 87 -8.15 -5.35 4.56
C ILE A 87 -8.77 -4.94 5.90
N HIS A 88 -9.19 -5.91 6.73
CA HIS A 88 -9.78 -5.58 8.03
C HIS A 88 -8.82 -4.85 8.97
N ALA A 89 -7.55 -5.28 9.05
CA ALA A 89 -6.52 -4.61 9.85
C ALA A 89 -6.33 -3.16 9.39
N VAL A 90 -6.13 -2.94 8.09
CA VAL A 90 -5.99 -1.60 7.53
C VAL A 90 -7.24 -0.75 7.77
N MET A 91 -8.44 -1.33 7.66
CA MET A 91 -9.69 -0.65 7.96
C MET A 91 -9.82 -0.25 9.43
N ALA A 92 -9.22 -1.03 10.34
CA ALA A 92 -9.10 -0.71 11.77
C ALA A 92 -7.97 0.31 12.07
N ASN A 93 -7.33 0.89 11.06
CA ASN A 93 -6.16 1.77 11.16
C ASN A 93 -4.91 1.08 11.73
N GLU A 94 -4.83 -0.25 11.59
CA GLU A 94 -3.64 -1.02 11.93
C GLU A 94 -2.75 -1.18 10.68
N LEU A 95 -1.44 -1.04 10.87
CA LEU A 95 -0.48 -1.34 9.81
C LEU A 95 -0.47 -2.85 9.56
N TYR A 96 -0.83 -3.27 8.35
CA TYR A 96 -0.69 -4.67 7.93
C TYR A 96 0.56 -4.88 7.11
N LEU A 97 1.40 -5.83 7.51
CA LEU A 97 2.50 -6.36 6.71
C LEU A 97 2.36 -7.87 6.60
N SER A 98 2.59 -8.39 5.40
CA SER A 98 2.62 -9.84 5.23
C SER A 98 3.69 -10.46 6.14
N PRO A 99 3.44 -11.61 6.79
CA PRO A 99 4.35 -12.17 7.79
C PRO A 99 5.81 -12.32 7.33
N ARG A 100 6.00 -12.61 6.03
CA ARG A 100 7.32 -12.73 5.40
C ARG A 100 8.13 -11.43 5.40
N LEU A 101 7.47 -10.27 5.46
CA LEU A 101 8.08 -8.94 5.48
C LEU A 101 8.42 -8.44 6.88
N ASN A 102 7.97 -9.12 7.93
CA ASN A 102 8.24 -8.71 9.31
C ASN A 102 9.76 -8.73 9.61
N GLN A 103 10.51 -9.64 8.99
CA GLN A 103 11.97 -9.68 9.13
C GLN A 103 12.62 -8.46 8.48
N GLU A 104 12.18 -8.07 7.28
CA GLU A 104 12.67 -6.87 6.59
C GLU A 104 12.40 -5.60 7.41
N LEU A 105 11.21 -5.48 8.00
CA LEU A 105 10.88 -4.35 8.89
C LEU A 105 11.81 -4.28 10.11
N VAL A 106 12.10 -5.43 10.73
CA VAL A 106 13.03 -5.49 11.87
C VAL A 106 14.44 -5.11 11.44
N ASN A 107 14.88 -5.53 10.26
CA ASN A 107 16.18 -5.16 9.70
C ASN A 107 16.27 -3.66 9.41
N MET A 108 15.23 -3.07 8.81
CA MET A 108 15.13 -1.62 8.59
C MET A 108 15.30 -0.83 9.89
N TYR A 109 14.59 -1.25 10.95
CA TYR A 109 14.64 -0.58 12.26
C TYR A 109 16.05 -0.68 12.87
N ARG A 110 16.69 -1.84 12.77
CA ARG A 110 18.06 -2.06 13.29
C ARG A 110 19.12 -1.28 12.54
N SER A 111 18.91 -1.01 11.26
CA SER A 111 19.84 -0.28 10.40
C SER A 111 19.82 1.24 10.61
N GLY A 112 19.09 1.74 11.62
CA GLY A 112 19.19 3.14 12.06
C GLY A 112 18.59 4.15 11.08
N THR A 113 17.50 3.79 10.41
CA THR A 113 16.70 4.79 9.69
C THR A 113 15.56 5.23 10.59
N ASP A 114 15.75 6.36 11.26
CA ASP A 114 14.69 7.05 12.01
C ASP A 114 13.46 7.24 11.12
N LEU A 115 12.33 6.67 11.54
CA LEU A 115 11.01 6.95 10.96
C LEU A 115 10.44 8.30 11.45
N THR A 116 11.29 9.19 11.99
CA THR A 116 10.88 10.41 12.70
C THR A 116 11.42 11.72 12.12
N THR A 117 11.71 11.81 10.82
CA THR A 117 12.11 13.10 10.24
C THR A 117 11.58 13.29 8.82
N ASN A 118 10.41 13.92 8.68
CA ASN A 118 10.24 15.26 8.12
C ASN A 118 8.77 15.70 8.18
#